data_AF-A0A0C2SKT5-F1
#
_entry.id   AF-A0A0C2SKT5-F1
#
_cell.length_a   1.000
_cell.length_b   1.000
_cell.length_c   1.000
_cell.angle_alpha   90.00
_cell.angle_beta   90.00
_cell.angle_gamma   90.00
#
_symmetry.space_group_name_H-M   'P 1'
#
loop_
_entity.id
_entity.type
_entity.pdbx_description
1 polymer ?
#
loop_
_entity_poly.entity_id
_entity_poly.type
_entity_poly.pdbx_seq_one_letter_code
_entity_poly.pdbx_strand_id
1 'polypeptide(L)'
;MNIVPYNEYLLVMPNGDTKGFDDLELAKAYINIYYERVIDHKIDKDDYNDATEIGAEEPRRNICTQLGVDEGRCEVYSIDNFIEVIRNNLVFDDEREEIISKLLAKEISFNVYDYNLDTILVDIESIDMMEPYGDAD
;
A
#
# COMPACT_ATOMS: atom_id res chain seq x y z
N MET A 1 17.08 -12.09 -21.49
CA MET A 1 17.46 -10.80 -20.89
C MET A 1 16.93 -10.86 -19.47
N ASN A 2 17.79 -10.92 -18.43
CA ASN A 2 17.30 -10.84 -17.05
C ASN A 2 16.94 -9.37 -16.82
N ILE A 3 15.67 -9.03 -17.00
CA ILE A 3 15.18 -7.69 -16.74
C ILE A 3 14.90 -7.64 -15.23
N VAL A 4 15.74 -6.92 -14.51
CA VAL A 4 15.60 -6.69 -13.08
C VAL A 4 14.73 -5.44 -12.92
N PRO A 5 13.70 -5.46 -12.07
CA PRO A 5 12.88 -4.28 -11.82
C PRO A 5 13.73 -3.15 -11.20
N TYR A 6 13.39 -1.89 -11.51
CA TYR A 6 14.07 -0.73 -10.90
C TYR A 6 13.73 -0.54 -9.43
N ASN A 7 12.53 -0.98 -9.04
CA ASN A 7 12.01 -0.92 -7.69
C ASN A 7 11.94 -2.34 -7.14
N GLU A 8 12.13 -2.52 -5.84
CA GLU A 8 12.02 -3.83 -5.19
C GLU A 8 10.60 -4.08 -4.65
N TYR A 9 9.93 -3.00 -4.24
CA TYR A 9 8.65 -3.03 -3.56
C TYR A 9 7.57 -2.25 -4.31
N LEU A 10 6.36 -2.80 -4.31
CA LEU A 10 5.16 -2.19 -4.83
C LEU A 10 4.24 -1.85 -3.65
N LEU A 11 3.97 -0.57 -3.43
CA LEU A 11 2.91 -0.11 -2.56
C LEU A 11 1.61 -0.03 -3.36
N VAL A 12 0.56 -0.66 -2.85
CA VAL A 12 -0.83 -0.52 -3.30
C VAL A 12 -1.60 0.27 -2.24
N MET A 13 -2.13 1.42 -2.65
CA MET A 13 -2.96 2.29 -1.82
C MET A 13 -4.38 1.73 -1.71
N PRO A 14 -5.19 2.13 -0.71
CA PRO A 14 -6.54 1.60 -0.55
C PRO A 14 -7.46 1.87 -1.77
N ASN A 15 -7.24 2.98 -2.45
CA ASN A 15 -7.93 3.34 -3.70
C ASN A 15 -7.40 2.59 -4.95
N GLY A 16 -6.46 1.67 -4.77
CA GLY A 16 -5.85 0.86 -5.82
C GLY A 16 -4.65 1.50 -6.52
N ASP A 17 -4.31 2.76 -6.22
CA ASP A 17 -3.16 3.42 -6.85
C ASP A 17 -1.85 2.75 -6.42
N THR A 18 -0.92 2.61 -7.36
CA THR A 18 0.36 1.95 -7.11
C THR A 18 1.53 2.91 -7.07
N LYS A 19 2.56 2.55 -6.29
CA LYS A 19 3.83 3.28 -6.24
C LYS A 19 5.00 2.33 -5.99
N GLY A 20 6.08 2.51 -6.74
CA GLY A 20 7.31 1.74 -6.60
C GLY A 20 8.29 2.34 -5.60
N PHE A 21 8.98 1.48 -4.86
CA PHE A 21 10.08 1.83 -3.96
C PHE A 21 11.24 0.84 -4.12
N ASP A 22 12.46 1.34 -4.08
CA ASP A 22 13.69 0.55 -4.00
C ASP A 22 14.09 0.23 -2.55
N ASP A 23 13.54 0.95 -1.57
CA ASP A 23 13.79 0.77 -0.15
C ASP A 23 12.47 0.62 0.63
N LEU A 24 12.41 -0.41 1.47
CA LEU A 24 11.26 -0.73 2.30
C LEU A 24 10.99 0.36 3.34
N GLU A 25 12.03 0.98 3.90
CA GLU A 25 11.89 2.06 4.88
C GLU A 25 11.26 3.30 4.26
N LEU A 26 11.54 3.57 2.97
CA LEU A 26 10.90 4.65 2.23
C LEU A 26 9.41 4.37 1.99
N ALA A 27 9.06 3.11 1.69
CA ALA A 27 7.65 2.70 1.58
C ALA A 27 6.93 2.89 2.93
N LYS A 28 7.53 2.44 4.03
CA LYS A 28 6.99 2.61 5.39
C LYS A 28 6.81 4.09 5.76
N ALA A 29 7.82 4.93 5.51
CA ALA A 29 7.73 6.36 5.75
C ALA A 29 6.61 7.02 4.94
N TYR A 30 6.42 6.61 3.68
CA TYR A 30 5.34 7.11 2.82
C TYR A 30 3.95 6.74 3.38
N ILE A 31 3.76 5.50 3.80
CA ILE A 31 2.51 5.02 4.42
C ILE A 31 2.21 5.81 5.69
N ASN A 32 3.21 6.01 6.55
CA ASN A 32 3.05 6.79 7.78
C ASN A 32 2.59 8.22 7.47
N ILE A 33 3.26 8.91 6.53
CA ILE A 33 2.88 10.27 6.13
C ILE A 33 1.46 10.32 5.55
N TYR A 34 1.05 9.30 4.80
CA TYR A 34 -0.31 9.20 4.28
C TYR A 34 -1.34 9.12 5.41
N TYR A 35 -1.17 8.19 6.36
CA TYR A 35 -2.12 8.04 7.46
C TYR A 35 -2.15 9.28 8.36
N GLU A 36 -1.01 9.89 8.68
CA GLU A 36 -0.96 11.14 9.44
C GLU A 36 -1.82 12.24 8.80
N ARG A 37 -1.71 12.42 7.47
CA ARG A 37 -2.51 13.41 6.75
C ARG A 37 -4.00 13.11 6.76
N VAL A 38 -4.37 11.83 6.64
CA VAL A 38 -5.79 11.42 6.67
C VAL A 38 -6.36 11.59 8.08
N ILE A 39 -5.58 11.26 9.11
CA ILE A 39 -5.93 11.48 10.52
C ILE A 39 -6.15 12.97 10.79
N ASP A 40 -5.18 13.82 10.46
CA ASP A 40 -5.27 15.27 10.67
C ASP A 40 -6.52 15.85 9.99
N HIS A 41 -6.79 15.44 8.75
CA HIS A 41 -7.95 15.89 7.99
C HIS A 41 -9.29 15.41 8.57
N LYS A 42 -9.34 14.21 9.19
CA LYS A 42 -10.55 13.72 9.87
C LYS A 42 -10.74 14.41 11.22
N ILE A 43 -9.68 14.65 11.98
CA ILE A 43 -9.72 15.40 13.24
C ILE A 43 -10.26 16.82 13.02
N ASP A 44 -9.76 17.52 12.00
CA ASP A 44 -10.19 18.88 11.65
C ASP A 44 -11.67 18.96 11.22
N LYS A 45 -12.24 17.86 10.69
CA LYS A 45 -13.62 17.81 10.22
C LYS A 45 -14.64 17.43 11.29
N ASP A 46 -14.27 16.55 12.21
CA ASP A 46 -15.19 15.97 13.21
C ASP A 46 -15.11 16.64 14.60
N ASP A 47 -14.45 17.80 14.70
CA ASP A 47 -14.35 18.61 15.93
C ASP A 47 -13.75 17.80 17.12
N TYR A 48 -12.85 16.86 16.82
CA TYR A 48 -12.07 16.09 17.81
C TYR A 48 -10.99 16.98 18.45
N ASN A 49 -11.39 18.02 19.19
CA ASN A 49 -10.47 18.90 19.91
C ASN A 49 -9.52 18.11 20.85
N ASP A 50 -10.00 17.00 21.43
CA ASP A 50 -9.23 16.14 22.35
C ASP A 50 -8.18 15.26 21.64
N ALA A 51 -8.23 15.10 20.30
CA ALA A 51 -7.27 14.26 19.59
C ALA A 51 -5.88 14.92 19.41
N THR A 52 -5.76 16.20 19.80
CA THR A 52 -4.50 16.95 19.78
C THR A 52 -3.80 16.99 21.14
N GLU A 53 -4.42 16.43 22.19
CA GLU A 53 -3.83 16.36 23.54
C GLU A 53 -2.90 15.14 23.73
N ILE A 54 -1.92 15.30 24.61
CA ILE A 54 -0.99 14.24 25.04
C ILE A 54 -1.81 13.12 25.72
N GLY A 55 -2.15 12.07 24.96
CA GLY A 55 -3.09 11.00 25.36
C GLY A 55 -4.05 10.54 24.26
N ALA A 56 -4.05 11.18 23.09
CA ALA A 56 -4.94 10.90 21.95
C ALA A 56 -4.69 9.59 21.17
N GLU A 57 -4.04 8.59 21.77
CA GLU A 57 -3.80 7.29 21.11
C GLU A 57 -5.12 6.57 20.77
N GLU A 58 -6.14 6.67 21.63
CA GLU A 58 -7.45 6.05 21.39
C GLU A 58 -8.19 6.64 20.18
N PRO A 59 -8.37 7.97 20.04
CA PRO A 59 -8.94 8.58 18.84
C PRO A 59 -8.20 8.20 17.56
N ARG A 60 -6.87 8.23 17.57
CA ARG A 60 -6.04 7.91 16.39
C ARG A 60 -6.18 6.44 15.99
N ARG A 61 -6.13 5.52 16.97
CA ARG A 61 -6.37 4.08 16.72
C ARG A 61 -7.77 3.82 16.19
N ASN A 62 -8.79 4.53 16.70
CA ASN A 62 -10.16 4.42 16.21
C ASN A 62 -10.29 4.91 14.76
N ILE A 63 -9.67 6.04 14.41
CA ILE A 63 -9.65 6.57 13.04
C ILE A 63 -8.95 5.58 12.10
N CYS A 64 -7.76 5.07 12.47
CA CYS A 64 -7.05 4.08 11.66
C CYS A 64 -7.84 2.77 11.51
N THR A 65 -8.51 2.32 12.57
CA THR A 65 -9.34 1.12 12.53
C THR A 65 -10.54 1.32 11.60
N GLN A 66 -11.23 2.47 11.69
CA GLN A 66 -12.32 2.82 10.79
C GLN A 66 -11.85 2.95 9.35
N LEU A 67 -10.71 3.61 9.09
CA LEU A 67 -10.12 3.70 7.75
C LEU A 67 -9.84 2.32 7.16
N GLY A 68 -9.25 1.41 7.94
CA GLY A 68 -8.99 0.05 7.48
C GLY A 68 -10.26 -0.76 7.17
N VAL A 69 -11.40 -0.40 7.76
CA VAL A 69 -12.71 -1.03 7.49
C VAL A 69 -13.42 -0.37 6.30
N ASP A 70 -13.40 0.97 6.24
CA ASP A 70 -14.21 1.75 5.30
C ASP A 70 -13.51 1.94 3.94
N GLU A 71 -12.20 2.17 3.96
CA GLU A 71 -11.41 2.55 2.78
C GLU A 71 -10.42 1.47 2.34
N GLY A 72 -10.09 0.52 3.24
CA GLY A 72 -9.07 -0.50 3.02
C GLY A 72 -7.72 -0.11 3.62
N ARG A 73 -6.69 -0.94 3.40
CA ARG A 73 -5.35 -0.73 3.96
C ARG A 73 -4.32 -0.56 2.85
N CYS A 74 -3.28 0.21 3.14
CA CYS A 74 -2.07 0.20 2.33
C CYS A 74 -1.40 -1.17 2.43
N GLU A 75 -1.05 -1.77 1.29
CA GLU A 75 -0.40 -3.08 1.22
C GLU A 75 0.89 -2.97 0.43
N VAL A 76 1.96 -3.63 0.89
CA VAL A 76 3.26 -3.63 0.21
C VAL A 76 3.59 -5.04 -0.25
N TYR A 77 4.04 -5.16 -1.48
CA TYR A 77 4.36 -6.42 -2.13
C TYR A 77 5.78 -6.40 -2.68
N SER A 78 6.44 -7.56 -2.72
CA SER A 78 7.65 -7.74 -3.51
C SER A 78 7.29 -7.71 -5.00
N ILE A 79 7.94 -6.84 -5.79
CA ILE A 79 7.69 -6.76 -7.23
C ILE A 79 8.03 -8.07 -7.94
N ASP A 80 9.09 -8.76 -7.50
CA ASP A 80 9.47 -10.04 -8.09
C ASP A 80 8.38 -11.11 -7.90
N ASN A 81 7.84 -11.23 -6.68
CA ASN A 81 6.72 -12.13 -6.39
C ASN A 81 5.47 -11.73 -7.19
N PHE A 82 5.17 -10.44 -7.26
CA PHE A 82 4.05 -9.90 -8.02
C PHE A 82 4.13 -10.25 -9.51
N ILE A 83 5.31 -10.08 -10.12
CA ILE A 83 5.58 -10.44 -11.52
C ILE A 83 5.46 -11.95 -11.72
N GLU A 84 5.95 -12.77 -10.77
CA GLU A 84 5.85 -14.23 -10.87
C GLU A 84 4.39 -14.70 -10.88
N VAL A 85 3.55 -14.18 -9.99
CA VAL A 85 2.12 -14.50 -9.96
C VAL A 85 1.43 -14.06 -11.24
N ILE A 86 1.68 -12.86 -11.74
CA ILE A 86 1.14 -12.39 -13.03
C ILE A 86 1.57 -13.29 -14.19
N ARG A 87 2.84 -13.70 -14.23
CA ARG A 87 3.34 -14.55 -15.32
C ARG A 87 2.67 -15.92 -15.36
N ASN A 88 2.38 -16.47 -14.18
CA ASN A 88 1.77 -17.79 -14.04
C ASN A 88 0.24 -17.76 -14.17
N ASN A 89 -0.38 -16.58 -14.14
CA ASN A 89 -1.83 -16.45 -14.21
C ASN A 89 -2.33 -16.26 -15.65
N LEU A 90 -3.21 -17.18 -16.09
CA LEU A 90 -3.81 -17.19 -17.43
C LEU A 90 -4.87 -16.10 -17.65
N VAL A 91 -5.38 -15.48 -16.58
CA VAL A 91 -6.43 -14.44 -16.65
C VAL A 91 -5.92 -13.18 -17.35
N PHE A 92 -4.62 -12.89 -17.26
CA PHE A 92 -4.03 -11.64 -17.76
C PHE A 92 -3.26 -11.81 -19.07
N ASP A 93 -3.48 -12.88 -19.85
CA ASP A 93 -2.63 -13.18 -21.01
C ASP A 93 -2.50 -12.01 -22.01
N ASP A 94 -3.54 -11.20 -22.19
CA ASP A 94 -3.56 -10.04 -23.10
C ASP A 94 -2.88 -8.80 -22.50
N GLU A 95 -3.03 -8.55 -21.19
CA GLU A 95 -2.55 -7.33 -20.50
C GLU A 95 -1.22 -7.55 -19.74
N ARG A 96 -0.80 -8.80 -19.58
CA ARG A 96 0.36 -9.23 -18.79
C ARG A 96 1.63 -8.45 -19.15
N GLU A 97 1.94 -8.38 -20.44
CA GLU A 97 3.16 -7.71 -20.90
C GLU A 97 3.14 -6.20 -20.60
N GLU A 98 1.95 -5.59 -20.64
CA GLU A 98 1.78 -4.18 -20.28
C GLU A 98 2.02 -3.99 -18.78
N ILE A 99 1.37 -4.79 -17.94
CA ILE A 99 1.49 -4.69 -16.47
C ILE A 99 2.93 -4.94 -16.04
N ILE A 100 3.58 -5.98 -16.57
CA ILE A 100 5.00 -6.27 -16.29
C ILE A 100 5.87 -5.10 -16.75
N SER A 101 5.62 -4.52 -17.92
CA SER A 101 6.38 -3.35 -18.38
C SER A 101 6.25 -2.15 -17.44
N LYS A 102 5.07 -1.95 -16.83
CA LYS A 102 4.84 -0.90 -15.83
C LYS A 102 5.56 -1.19 -14.51
N LEU A 103 5.54 -2.44 -14.05
CA LEU A 103 6.26 -2.87 -12.83
C LEU A 103 7.78 -2.78 -12.99
N LEU A 104 8.27 -2.98 -14.22
CA LEU A 104 9.67 -2.81 -14.57
C LEU A 104 10.06 -1.35 -14.84
N ALA A 105 9.14 -0.38 -14.75
CA ALA A 105 9.46 1.03 -14.94
C ALA A 105 10.05 1.65 -13.67
N LYS A 106 10.90 2.66 -13.83
CA LYS A 106 11.41 3.45 -12.70
C LYS A 106 10.28 4.14 -11.95
N GLU A 107 9.36 4.74 -12.68
CA GLU A 107 8.17 5.37 -12.14
C GLU A 107 6.98 4.45 -12.36
N ILE A 108 6.55 3.79 -11.28
CA ILE A 108 5.35 2.96 -11.29
C ILE A 108 4.16 3.85 -10.96
N SER A 109 3.20 3.88 -11.88
CA SER A 109 1.95 4.64 -11.76
C SER A 109 0.87 3.97 -12.60
N PHE A 110 0.05 3.17 -11.93
CA PHE A 110 -1.17 2.56 -12.47
C PHE A 110 -2.11 2.21 -11.32
N ASN A 111 -3.37 1.93 -11.62
CA ASN A 111 -4.33 1.48 -10.62
C ASN A 111 -4.58 -0.03 -10.77
N VAL A 112 -4.57 -0.79 -9.67
CA VAL A 112 -4.76 -2.25 -9.70
C VAL A 112 -6.15 -2.66 -10.19
N TYR A 113 -7.17 -1.83 -9.93
CA TYR A 113 -8.55 -2.12 -10.33
C TYR A 113 -8.79 -1.95 -11.83
N ASP A 114 -8.02 -1.06 -12.50
CA ASP A 114 -8.11 -0.90 -13.95
C ASP A 114 -7.72 -2.18 -14.70
N TYR A 115 -6.87 -3.01 -14.08
CA TYR A 115 -6.38 -4.27 -14.62
C TYR A 115 -6.98 -5.49 -13.91
N ASN A 116 -7.98 -5.33 -13.03
CA ASN A 116 -8.56 -6.40 -12.21
C ASN A 116 -7.51 -7.21 -11.40
N LEU A 117 -6.40 -6.57 -11.02
CA LEU A 117 -5.30 -7.21 -10.30
C LEU A 117 -5.64 -7.47 -8.84
N ASP A 118 -6.66 -6.81 -8.30
CA ASP A 118 -7.22 -7.06 -6.96
C ASP A 118 -7.59 -8.54 -6.75
N THR A 119 -8.00 -9.23 -7.81
CA THR A 119 -8.35 -10.64 -7.78
C THR A 119 -7.17 -11.57 -7.48
N ILE A 120 -5.93 -11.14 -7.77
CA ILE A 120 -4.71 -11.92 -7.51
C ILE A 120 -3.88 -11.40 -6.35
N LEU A 121 -4.17 -10.20 -5.84
CA LEU A 121 -3.50 -9.67 -4.65
C LEU A 121 -3.62 -10.64 -3.47
N VAL A 122 -4.76 -11.34 -3.36
CA VAL A 122 -5.02 -12.36 -2.33
C VAL A 122 -4.04 -13.53 -2.40
N ASP A 123 -3.47 -13.83 -3.58
CA ASP A 123 -2.51 -14.90 -3.79
C ASP A 123 -1.06 -14.45 -3.56
N ILE A 124 -0.83 -13.16 -3.35
CA ILE A 124 0.51 -12.58 -3.16
C ILE A 124 0.68 -12.26 -1.67
N GLU A 125 1.74 -12.78 -1.07
CA GLU A 125 2.06 -12.46 0.33
C GLU A 125 2.46 -10.98 0.44
N SER A 126 1.64 -10.21 1.17
CA SER A 126 1.95 -8.83 1.53
C SER A 126 3.03 -8.79 2.61
N ILE A 127 3.95 -7.86 2.50
CA ILE A 127 4.94 -7.58 3.54
C ILE A 127 4.23 -6.77 4.64
N ASP A 128 4.22 -7.33 5.86
CA ASP A 128 3.63 -6.64 7.01
C ASP A 128 4.43 -5.39 7.37
N MET A 129 3.79 -4.23 7.23
CA MET A 129 4.36 -2.92 7.52
C MET A 129 3.95 -2.39 8.90
N MET A 130 3.07 -3.09 9.61
CA MET A 130 2.68 -2.68 10.96
C MET A 130 3.76 -3.12 11.94
N GLU A 131 4.50 -2.15 12.48
CA GLU A 131 5.06 -2.36 13.80
C GLU A 131 3.90 -2.53 14.78
N PRO A 132 3.97 -3.49 15.72
CA PRO A 132 3.01 -3.57 16.80
C PRO A 132 3.03 -2.22 17.52
N TYR A 133 1.97 -1.44 17.36
CA TYR A 133 1.75 -0.25 18.17
C TYR A 133 1.77 -0.69 19.64
N GLY A 134 2.86 -0.41 20.34
CA GLY A 134 2.98 -0.59 21.79
C GLY A 134 3.95 -1.66 22.29
N ASP A 135 5.11 -1.89 21.66
CA ASP A 135 6.24 -2.35 22.48
C ASP A 135 6.67 -1.17 23.36
N ALA A 136 6.20 -1.21 24.61
CA ALA A 136 6.64 -0.34 25.67
C ALA A 136 8.11 -0.66 25.98
N ASP A 137 9.01 0.25 25.63
CA ASP A 137 10.28 0.39 26.36
C ASP A 137 10.02 0.87 27.81
#